data_AF-A0A453FGH8-F1
#
_entry.id   AF-A0A453FGH8-F1
#
_cell.length_a   1.000
_cell.length_b   1.000
_cell.length_c   1.000
_cell.angle_alpha   90.00
_cell.angle_beta   90.00
_cell.angle_gamma   90.00
#
_symmetry.space_group_name_H-M   'P 1'
#
loop_
_entity.id
_entity.type
_entity.pdbx_description
1 polymer ?
#
loop_
_entity_poly.entity_id
_entity_poly.type
_entity_poly.pdbx_seq_one_letter_code
_entity_poly.pdbx_strand_id
1 'polypeptide(L)'
;QDTSTDLYPPVGRNKPHVDLGTLMRVTTRPRKVLKTTNAYFYWVTREQGSFDWFKGVMNEIADMDQRNIIEMHNYLTSVYEEGDARSALITMLQALNHAKNGVDVVSGTKVRTHFARPNWKKVLAKIASKHPYAKIGVFYCGAPVLAQELAKLCHEFNGKCTTKFEFHKEYF
;
A
#
# COMPACT_ATOMS: atom_id res chain seq x y z
N GLN A 1 -25.67 12.41 -15.17
CA GLN A 1 -24.57 11.62 -15.77
C GLN A 1 -23.38 12.56 -15.75
N ASP A 2 -22.51 12.45 -14.75
CA ASP A 2 -21.22 13.14 -14.72
C ASP A 2 -20.28 12.27 -13.88
N THR A 3 -19.52 11.43 -14.56
CA THR A 3 -18.59 10.49 -13.95
C THR A 3 -17.21 11.13 -13.87
N SER A 4 -16.85 11.48 -12.63
CA SER A 4 -15.54 11.21 -12.00
C SER A 4 -14.46 10.74 -12.97
N THR A 5 -13.64 11.69 -13.45
CA THR A 5 -12.42 11.43 -14.23
C THR A 5 -11.16 12.06 -13.61
N ASP A 6 -11.27 12.72 -12.46
CA ASP A 6 -10.17 13.50 -11.87
C ASP A 6 -9.21 12.70 -10.96
N LEU A 7 -9.31 11.38 -10.96
CA LEU A 7 -8.54 10.51 -10.05
C LEU A 7 -7.30 9.85 -10.64
N TYR A 8 -7.10 10.02 -11.95
CA TYR A 8 -5.87 9.65 -12.63
C TYR A 8 -5.43 10.85 -13.46
N PRO A 9 -4.20 11.38 -13.29
CA PRO A 9 -3.71 12.37 -14.23
C PRO A 9 -3.69 11.75 -15.64
N PRO A 10 -4.05 12.51 -16.69
CA PRO A 10 -4.15 11.97 -18.04
C PRO A 10 -2.83 11.35 -18.49
N VAL A 11 -2.92 10.20 -19.17
CA VAL A 11 -1.77 9.49 -19.75
C VAL A 11 -1.27 10.28 -20.96
N GLY A 12 -0.48 11.32 -20.67
CA GLY A 12 0.18 12.18 -21.64
C GLY A 12 1.67 12.27 -21.36
N ARG A 13 2.45 12.60 -22.39
CA ARG A 13 3.93 12.57 -22.44
C ARG A 13 4.66 13.49 -21.44
N ASN A 14 3.93 14.27 -20.64
CA ASN A 14 4.45 15.14 -19.58
C ASN A 14 3.77 14.77 -18.25
N LYS A 15 4.41 13.91 -17.44
CA LYS A 15 3.90 13.54 -16.10
C LYS A 15 4.19 14.68 -15.11
N PRO A 16 3.19 15.32 -14.46
CA PRO A 16 3.46 16.11 -13.26
C PRO A 16 3.83 15.15 -12.14
N HIS A 17 5.05 15.29 -11.62
CA HIS A 17 5.50 14.56 -10.44
C HIS A 17 4.74 15.10 -9.22
N VAL A 18 4.02 14.24 -8.49
CA VAL A 18 3.36 14.64 -7.25
C VAL A 18 4.41 14.67 -6.14
N ASP A 19 4.54 15.81 -5.46
CA ASP A 19 5.38 15.94 -4.26
C ASP A 19 4.53 15.90 -2.98
N LEU A 20 5.17 15.54 -1.86
CA LEU A 20 4.48 15.40 -0.57
C LEU A 20 3.90 16.75 -0.09
N GLY A 21 4.53 17.87 -0.45
CA GLY A 21 4.07 19.22 -0.10
C GLY A 21 2.71 19.56 -0.74
N THR A 22 2.50 19.13 -1.98
CA THR A 22 1.26 19.29 -2.73
C THR A 22 0.16 18.41 -2.12
N LEU A 23 0.47 17.15 -1.78
CA LEU A 23 -0.48 16.26 -1.11
C LEU A 23 -0.93 16.83 0.25
N MET A 24 0.00 17.34 1.05
CA MET A 24 -0.32 17.93 2.35
C MET A 24 -1.17 19.20 2.25
N ARG A 25 -1.03 19.99 1.17
CA ARG A 25 -1.85 21.19 0.92
C ARG A 25 -3.29 20.86 0.56
N VAL A 26 -3.54 19.73 -0.11
CA VAL A 26 -4.90 19.28 -0.47
C VAL A 26 -5.71 18.87 0.79
N THR A 27 -5.04 18.43 1.86
CA THR A 27 -5.68 17.94 3.10
C THR A 27 -5.74 19.00 4.20
N THR A 28 -6.48 20.10 4.02
CA THR A 28 -6.71 21.10 5.10
C THR A 28 -8.04 20.83 5.82
N ARG A 29 -8.06 19.86 6.73
CA ARG A 29 -9.10 19.73 7.78
C ARG A 29 -8.47 19.89 9.16
N PRO A 30 -9.17 20.49 10.15
CA PRO A 30 -8.61 20.74 11.48
C PRO A 30 -8.11 19.43 12.09
N ARG A 31 -6.80 19.38 12.38
CA ARG A 31 -6.12 18.20 12.91
C ARG A 31 -6.60 17.92 14.34
N LYS A 32 -7.52 16.96 14.51
CA LYS A 32 -7.53 16.18 15.74
C LYS A 32 -6.14 15.55 15.86
N VAL A 33 -5.53 15.62 17.04
CA VAL A 33 -4.25 14.94 17.30
C VAL A 33 -4.48 13.44 17.08
N LEU A 34 -4.06 12.94 15.92
CA LEU A 34 -4.15 11.53 15.59
C LEU A 34 -3.13 10.81 16.48
N LYS A 35 -3.61 9.98 17.40
CA LYS A 35 -2.77 9.06 18.19
C LYS A 35 -2.33 7.84 17.38
N THR A 36 -2.12 8.00 16.07
CA THR A 36 -1.71 6.91 15.19
C THR A 36 -0.26 6.57 15.51
N THR A 37 -0.02 5.40 16.09
CA THR A 37 1.34 4.94 16.43
C THR A 37 2.01 4.24 15.26
N ASN A 38 1.22 3.69 14.33
CA ASN A 38 1.68 2.95 13.16
C ASN A 38 0.69 3.10 12.01
N ALA A 39 1.21 3.14 10.78
CA ALA A 39 0.44 3.06 9.54
C ALA A 39 0.99 1.93 8.67
N TYR A 40 0.10 1.21 8.00
CA TYR A 40 0.47 0.16 7.04
C TYR A 40 -0.11 0.53 5.67
N PHE A 41 0.77 0.75 4.70
CA PHE A 41 0.38 1.17 3.37
C PHE A 41 0.59 0.04 2.37
N TYR A 42 -0.49 -0.41 1.73
CA TYR A 42 -0.46 -1.48 0.73
C TYR A 42 -0.84 -0.92 -0.64
N TRP A 43 0.15 -0.81 -1.53
CA TRP A 43 -0.08 -0.46 -2.93
C TRP A 43 -0.18 -1.74 -3.76
N VAL A 44 -1.33 -2.00 -4.36
CA VAL A 44 -1.55 -3.22 -5.17
C VAL A 44 -1.91 -2.82 -6.60
N THR A 45 -1.07 -3.20 -7.57
CA THR A 45 -1.30 -2.90 -8.99
C THR A 45 -0.97 -4.09 -9.89
N ARG A 46 -1.58 -4.13 -11.08
CA ARG A 46 -1.23 -5.07 -12.16
C ARG A 46 -0.11 -4.54 -13.03
N GLU A 47 0.02 -3.23 -13.18
CA GLU A 47 0.91 -2.61 -14.15
C GLU A 47 2.11 -2.00 -13.45
N GLN A 48 3.32 -2.38 -13.87
CA GLN A 48 4.56 -1.85 -13.29
C GLN A 48 4.65 -0.33 -13.43
N GLY A 49 4.21 0.22 -14.56
CA GLY A 49 4.19 1.66 -14.81
C GLY A 49 3.31 2.47 -13.85
N SER A 50 2.38 1.83 -13.12
CA SER A 50 1.57 2.51 -12.11
C SER A 50 2.38 2.99 -10.91
N PHE A 51 3.58 2.45 -10.67
CA PHE A 51 4.42 2.91 -9.56
C PHE A 51 5.07 4.28 -9.82
N ASP A 52 5.26 4.66 -11.09
CA ASP A 52 6.06 5.84 -11.45
C ASP A 52 5.56 7.14 -10.86
N TRP A 53 4.24 7.38 -10.89
CA TRP A 53 3.69 8.69 -10.54
C TRP A 53 3.72 8.97 -9.04
N PHE A 54 3.80 7.92 -8.21
CA PHE A 54 3.83 8.02 -6.75
C PHE A 54 5.18 7.62 -6.13
N LYS A 55 6.12 7.14 -6.97
CA LYS A 55 7.48 6.76 -6.57
C LYS A 55 8.20 7.85 -5.77
N GLY A 56 8.07 9.12 -6.18
CA GLY A 56 8.70 10.25 -5.49
C GLY A 56 8.23 10.38 -4.06
N VAL A 57 6.90 10.45 -3.88
CA VAL A 57 6.25 10.49 -2.56
C VAL A 57 6.65 9.29 -1.70
N MET A 58 6.68 8.08 -2.27
CA MET A 58 7.10 6.87 -1.53
C MET A 58 8.54 6.96 -1.02
N ASN A 59 9.45 7.48 -1.84
CA ASN A 59 10.85 7.63 -1.44
C ASN A 59 11.02 8.73 -0.38
N GLU A 60 10.32 9.86 -0.53
CA GLU A 60 10.31 10.93 0.48
C GLU A 60 9.79 10.42 1.82
N ILE A 61 8.68 9.66 1.83
CA ILE A 61 8.15 9.04 3.05
C ILE A 61 9.17 8.07 3.66
N ALA A 62 9.81 7.23 2.83
CA ALA A 62 10.82 6.27 3.31
C ALA A 62 12.04 6.98 3.95
N ASP A 63 12.42 8.15 3.44
CA ASP A 63 13.54 8.94 3.98
C ASP A 63 13.17 9.74 5.23
N MET A 64 11.92 10.19 5.34
CA MET A 64 11.43 10.93 6.50
C MET A 64 11.07 10.03 7.69
N ASP A 65 10.65 8.80 7.45
CA ASP A 65 10.16 7.89 8.50
C ASP A 65 11.28 7.21 9.31
N GLN A 66 12.04 8.02 10.04
CA GLN A 66 13.16 7.55 10.87
C GLN A 66 12.75 6.60 12.01
N ARG A 67 11.46 6.56 12.36
CA ARG A 67 10.92 5.75 13.46
C ARG A 67 10.19 4.50 12.98
N ASN A 68 10.18 4.23 11.67
CA ASN A 68 9.45 3.12 11.06
C ASN A 68 7.97 3.09 11.49
N ILE A 69 7.34 4.27 11.54
CA ILE A 69 5.93 4.42 11.85
C ILE A 69 5.08 3.91 10.68
N ILE A 70 5.56 4.06 9.44
CA ILE A 70 4.87 3.76 8.19
C ILE A 70 5.53 2.54 7.52
N GLU A 71 4.89 1.38 7.63
CA GLU A 71 5.31 0.17 6.92
C GLU A 71 4.65 0.15 5.53
N MET A 72 5.45 0.31 4.47
CA MET A 72 4.95 0.32 3.09
C MET A 72 5.20 -1.01 2.39
N HIS A 73 4.22 -1.47 1.60
CA HIS A 73 4.28 -2.71 0.83
C HIS A 73 3.71 -2.52 -0.57
N ASN A 74 4.55 -2.71 -1.59
CA ASN A 74 4.12 -2.73 -2.98
C ASN A 74 3.79 -4.15 -3.41
N TYR A 75 2.75 -4.34 -4.22
CA TYR A 75 2.39 -5.63 -4.81
C TYR A 75 2.15 -5.47 -6.30
N LEU A 76 2.90 -6.22 -7.11
CA LEU A 76 2.71 -6.33 -8.54
C LEU A 76 2.02 -7.67 -8.88
N THR A 77 0.73 -7.62 -9.18
CA THR A 77 -0.11 -8.82 -9.31
C THR A 77 -0.09 -9.45 -10.70
N SER A 78 0.61 -8.86 -11.67
CA SER A 78 0.78 -9.43 -13.03
C SER A 78 1.83 -10.52 -13.09
N VAL A 79 2.72 -10.59 -12.10
CA VAL A 79 3.69 -11.68 -11.94
C VAL A 79 2.97 -12.82 -11.22
N TYR A 80 2.97 -14.00 -11.86
CA TYR A 80 2.26 -15.21 -11.42
C TYR A 80 2.66 -15.65 -9.99
N GLU A 81 1.80 -16.47 -9.37
CA GLU A 81 1.86 -16.88 -7.95
C GLU A 81 3.24 -17.40 -7.48
N GLU A 82 3.47 -17.36 -6.16
CA GLU A 82 4.61 -17.99 -5.49
C GLU A 82 4.74 -19.45 -5.95
N GLY A 83 5.74 -19.75 -6.79
CA GLY A 83 6.00 -21.11 -7.29
C GLY A 83 6.38 -21.21 -8.77
N ASP A 84 6.14 -20.18 -9.60
CA ASP A 84 6.64 -20.15 -10.98
C ASP A 84 8.15 -19.84 -11.00
N ALA A 85 8.93 -20.61 -11.76
CA ALA A 85 10.36 -20.40 -11.96
C ALA A 85 10.69 -18.98 -12.43
N ARG A 86 9.79 -18.35 -13.19
CA ARG A 86 9.93 -16.94 -13.60
C ARG A 86 9.80 -15.98 -12.41
N SER A 87 8.84 -16.20 -11.53
CA SER A 87 8.65 -15.39 -10.31
C SER A 87 9.82 -15.56 -9.33
N ALA A 88 10.37 -16.77 -9.22
CA ALA A 88 11.56 -17.03 -8.39
C ALA A 88 12.81 -16.28 -8.91
N LEU A 89 13.05 -16.31 -10.23
CA LEU A 89 14.16 -15.58 -10.84
C LEU A 89 14.03 -14.06 -10.63
N ILE A 90 12.85 -13.49 -10.87
CA ILE A 90 12.60 -12.06 -10.68
C ILE A 90 12.80 -11.69 -9.19
N THR A 91 12.30 -12.51 -8.27
CA THR A 91 12.49 -12.31 -6.82
C THR A 91 13.98 -12.32 -6.44
N MET A 92 14.76 -13.25 -6.99
CA MET A 92 16.19 -13.34 -6.73
C MET A 92 16.95 -12.11 -7.27
N LEU A 93 16.66 -11.67 -8.49
CA LEU A 93 17.24 -10.46 -9.07
C LEU A 93 16.91 -9.21 -8.24
N GLN A 94 15.66 -9.11 -7.79
CA GLN A 94 15.20 -8.01 -6.97
C GLN A 94 15.89 -8.00 -5.60
N ALA A 95 16.04 -9.16 -4.96
CA ALA A 95 16.75 -9.30 -3.69
C ALA A 95 18.23 -8.91 -3.82
N LEU A 96 18.90 -9.35 -4.89
CA LEU A 96 20.30 -9.01 -5.18
C LEU A 96 20.50 -7.52 -5.42
N ASN A 97 19.64 -6.89 -6.23
CA ASN A 97 19.75 -5.46 -6.49
C ASN A 97 19.43 -4.61 -5.26
N HIS A 98 18.43 -5.01 -4.46
CA HIS A 98 18.11 -4.30 -3.23
C HIS A 98 19.25 -4.42 -2.21
N ALA A 99 19.92 -5.56 -2.12
CA ALA A 99 21.11 -5.72 -1.28
C ALA A 99 22.28 -4.85 -1.75
N LYS A 100 22.43 -4.65 -3.07
CA LYS A 100 23.53 -3.86 -3.66
C LYS A 100 23.28 -2.35 -3.63
N ASN A 101 22.06 -1.92 -3.96
CA ASN A 101 21.73 -0.53 -4.27
C ASN A 101 20.67 0.08 -3.33
N GLY A 102 20.06 -0.72 -2.44
CA GLY A 102 18.99 -0.27 -1.54
C GLY A 102 17.68 0.12 -2.26
N VAL A 103 17.55 -0.24 -3.54
CA VAL A 103 16.40 0.13 -4.38
C VAL A 103 15.78 -1.12 -5.02
N ASP A 104 14.46 -1.14 -5.03
CA ASP A 104 13.64 -2.14 -5.70
C ASP A 104 13.69 -1.97 -7.22
N VAL A 105 14.06 -3.02 -7.96
CA VAL A 105 14.20 -2.94 -9.44
C VAL A 105 12.86 -2.72 -10.14
N VAL A 106 11.77 -3.20 -9.54
CA VAL A 106 10.45 -3.21 -10.17
C VAL A 106 9.80 -1.83 -10.06
N SER A 107 9.71 -1.29 -8.85
CA SER A 107 9.10 0.01 -8.57
C SER A 107 10.10 1.17 -8.64
N GLY A 108 11.40 0.89 -8.58
CA GLY A 108 12.44 1.90 -8.44
C GLY A 108 12.42 2.64 -7.10
N THR A 109 11.67 2.15 -6.10
CA THR A 109 11.56 2.77 -4.77
C THR A 109 12.48 2.10 -3.74
N LYS A 110 12.66 2.72 -2.57
CA LYS A 110 13.28 2.07 -1.40
C LYS A 110 12.36 1.03 -0.73
N VAL A 111 11.11 0.95 -1.17
CA VAL A 111 10.12 -0.02 -0.68
C VAL A 111 10.17 -1.28 -1.53
N ARG A 112 10.33 -2.44 -0.89
CA ARG A 112 10.37 -3.73 -1.59
C ARG A 112 9.00 -4.04 -2.23
N THR A 113 9.02 -4.46 -3.48
CA THR A 113 7.84 -4.99 -4.18
C THR A 113 7.65 -6.48 -3.93
N HIS A 114 6.44 -6.89 -3.62
CA HIS A 114 6.02 -8.28 -3.56
C HIS A 114 5.35 -8.66 -4.89
N PHE A 115 5.48 -9.93 -5.29
CA PHE A 115 4.76 -10.46 -6.45
C PHE A 115 3.49 -11.17 -6.00
N ALA A 116 2.58 -11.39 -6.95
CA ALA A 116 1.24 -11.92 -6.71
C ALA A 116 0.37 -10.98 -5.85
N ARG A 117 -0.80 -11.48 -5.44
CA ARG A 117 -1.75 -10.73 -4.61
C ARG A 117 -1.42 -10.90 -3.12
N PRO A 118 -1.65 -9.89 -2.28
CA PRO A 118 -1.57 -10.06 -0.83
C PRO A 118 -2.56 -11.11 -0.35
N ASN A 119 -2.13 -11.95 0.58
CA ASN A 119 -3.07 -12.76 1.35
C ASN A 119 -3.61 -11.92 2.52
N TRP A 120 -4.74 -11.24 2.30
CA TRP A 120 -5.29 -10.29 3.27
C TRP A 120 -5.61 -10.91 4.63
N LYS A 121 -6.00 -12.19 4.66
CA LYS A 121 -6.20 -12.91 5.92
C LYS A 121 -4.89 -13.04 6.71
N LYS A 122 -3.77 -13.40 6.05
CA LYS A 122 -2.45 -13.44 6.69
C LYS A 122 -1.98 -12.05 7.11
N VAL A 123 -2.21 -11.03 6.29
CA VAL A 123 -1.88 -9.63 6.60
C VAL A 123 -2.61 -9.17 7.86
N LEU A 124 -3.93 -9.30 7.91
CA LEU A 124 -4.73 -8.90 9.06
C LEU A 124 -4.38 -9.71 10.31
N ALA A 125 -4.11 -11.02 10.17
CA ALA A 125 -3.62 -11.84 11.28
C ALA A 125 -2.30 -11.30 11.86
N LYS A 126 -1.31 -11.01 11.00
CA LYS A 126 -0.02 -10.44 11.42
C LYS A 126 -0.21 -9.11 12.14
N ILE A 127 -1.04 -8.23 11.60
CA ILE A 127 -1.32 -6.91 12.20
C ILE A 127 -2.01 -7.08 13.56
N ALA A 128 -2.99 -7.97 13.68
CA ALA A 128 -3.68 -8.25 14.95
C ALA A 128 -2.71 -8.76 16.02
N SER A 129 -1.84 -9.71 15.67
CA SER A 129 -0.83 -10.23 16.58
C SER A 129 0.19 -9.18 17.03
N LYS A 130 0.57 -8.25 16.14
CA LYS A 130 1.52 -7.16 16.44
C LYS A 130 0.89 -6.09 17.35
N HIS A 131 -0.43 -5.92 17.29
CA HIS A 131 -1.17 -4.85 17.97
C HIS A 131 -2.35 -5.41 18.80
N PRO A 132 -2.09 -6.21 19.85
CA PRO A 132 -3.14 -6.75 20.69
C PRO A 132 -3.92 -5.62 21.38
N TYR A 133 -5.24 -5.78 21.52
CA TYR A 133 -6.16 -4.81 22.13
C TYR A 133 -6.26 -3.42 21.43
N ALA A 134 -5.62 -3.24 20.28
CA ALA A 134 -5.70 -2.00 19.52
C ALA A 134 -7.01 -1.87 18.73
N LYS A 135 -7.38 -0.63 18.41
CA LYS A 135 -8.38 -0.31 17.39
C LYS A 135 -7.67 0.15 16.12
N ILE A 136 -7.96 -0.49 15.00
CA ILE A 136 -7.26 -0.30 13.73
C ILE A 136 -8.28 0.07 12.65
N GLY A 137 -8.14 1.26 12.08
CA GLY A 137 -8.89 1.64 10.88
C GLY A 137 -8.28 1.01 9.64
N VAL A 138 -9.11 0.37 8.82
CA VAL A 138 -8.74 -0.23 7.54
C VAL A 138 -9.41 0.59 6.44
N PHE A 139 -8.63 1.40 5.74
CA PHE A 139 -9.09 2.27 4.66
C PHE A 139 -8.78 1.64 3.31
N TYR A 140 -9.77 1.55 2.44
CA TYR A 140 -9.61 0.93 1.13
C TYR A 140 -10.25 1.77 0.02
N CYS A 141 -9.47 2.05 -1.02
CA CYS A 141 -9.89 2.70 -2.25
C CYS A 141 -9.46 1.84 -3.44
N GLY A 142 -10.41 1.32 -4.20
CA GLY A 142 -10.14 0.43 -5.33
C GLY A 142 -11.33 -0.42 -5.76
N ALA A 143 -11.06 -1.52 -6.45
CA ALA A 143 -12.06 -2.43 -6.99
C ALA A 143 -13.06 -2.93 -5.93
N PRO A 144 -14.38 -2.92 -6.18
CA PRO A 144 -15.40 -3.28 -5.18
C PRO A 144 -15.29 -4.70 -4.62
N VAL A 145 -14.83 -5.66 -5.42
CA VAL A 145 -14.70 -7.07 -5.02
C VAL A 145 -13.79 -7.21 -3.80
N LEU A 146 -12.64 -6.52 -3.82
CA LEU A 146 -11.71 -6.56 -2.69
C LEU A 146 -12.23 -5.77 -1.48
N ALA A 147 -13.02 -4.72 -1.69
CA ALA A 147 -13.68 -4.03 -0.56
C ALA A 147 -14.59 -4.99 0.23
N GLN A 148 -15.35 -5.84 -0.46
CA GLN A 148 -16.22 -6.83 0.18
C GLN A 148 -15.41 -7.89 0.94
N GLU A 149 -14.32 -8.37 0.36
CA GLU A 149 -13.41 -9.33 1.01
C GLU A 149 -12.81 -8.74 2.31
N LEU A 150 -12.27 -7.52 2.25
CA LEU A 150 -11.68 -6.85 3.40
C LEU A 150 -12.71 -6.57 4.51
N ALA A 151 -13.91 -6.12 4.15
CA ALA A 151 -14.99 -5.90 5.09
C ALA A 151 -15.37 -7.20 5.83
N LYS A 152 -15.51 -8.30 5.09
CA LYS A 152 -15.80 -9.63 5.65
C LYS A 152 -14.68 -10.09 6.60
N LEU A 153 -13.42 -9.98 6.18
CA LEU A 153 -12.29 -10.37 7.01
C LEU A 153 -12.22 -9.54 8.30
N CYS A 154 -12.38 -8.21 8.22
CA CYS A 154 -12.39 -7.36 9.41
C CYS A 154 -13.47 -7.78 10.41
N HIS A 155 -14.68 -8.09 9.91
CA HIS A 155 -15.76 -8.61 10.75
C HIS A 155 -15.41 -9.96 11.40
N GLU A 156 -14.83 -10.90 10.65
CA GLU A 156 -14.42 -12.19 11.18
C GLU A 156 -13.34 -12.07 12.27
N PHE A 157 -12.33 -11.21 12.07
CA PHE A 157 -11.27 -11.00 13.05
C PHE A 157 -11.81 -10.38 14.34
N ASN A 158 -12.76 -9.45 14.25
CA ASN A 158 -13.36 -8.81 15.42
C ASN A 158 -14.03 -9.80 16.39
N GLY A 159 -14.49 -10.95 15.91
CA GLY A 159 -15.03 -12.03 16.75
C GLY A 159 -13.99 -13.00 17.30
N LYS A 160 -12.75 -12.98 16.79
CA LYS A 160 -11.71 -13.99 17.07
C LYS A 160 -10.48 -13.46 17.80
N CYS A 161 -10.20 -12.16 17.70
CA CYS A 161 -9.03 -11.54 18.33
C CYS A 161 -9.39 -10.35 19.23
N THR A 162 -8.42 -9.96 20.05
CA THR A 162 -8.53 -8.80 20.96
C THR A 162 -8.45 -7.47 20.22
N THR A 163 -7.73 -7.43 19.11
CA THR A 163 -7.67 -6.29 18.18
C THR A 163 -9.02 -6.09 17.48
N LYS A 164 -9.43 -4.83 17.30
CA LYS A 164 -10.65 -4.45 16.59
C LYS A 164 -10.32 -3.71 15.30
N PHE A 165 -10.84 -4.20 14.20
CA PHE A 165 -10.73 -3.62 12.87
C PHE A 165 -12.02 -2.87 12.50
N GLU A 166 -11.88 -1.62 12.09
CA GLU A 166 -12.97 -0.78 11.59
C GLU A 166 -12.71 -0.54 10.09
N PHE A 167 -13.57 -1.10 9.23
CA PHE A 167 -13.39 -1.01 7.78
C PHE A 167 -14.10 0.21 7.19
N HIS A 168 -13.38 0.95 6.35
CA HIS A 168 -13.83 2.16 5.67
C HIS A 168 -13.55 2.04 4.17
N LYS A 169 -14.62 2.02 3.37
CA LYS A 169 -14.50 2.16 1.92
C LYS A 169 -14.44 3.64 1.59
N GLU A 170 -13.35 4.05 0.96
CA GLU A 170 -13.07 5.43 0.63
C GLU A 170 -13.10 5.64 -0.89
N TYR A 171 -13.48 6.85 -1.28
CA TYR A 171 -13.34 7.37 -2.64
C TYR A 171 -12.46 8.61 -2.52
N PHE A 172 -11.15 8.39 -2.57
CA PHE A 172 -10.17 9.48 -2.66
C PHE A 172 -10.19 10.08 -4.05
#